data_AF-A0A4Q5PTH3-F1
#
_entry.id   AF-A0A4Q5PTH3-F1
#
_cell.length_a   1.000
_cell.length_b   1.000
_cell.length_c   1.000
_cell.angle_alpha   90.00
_cell.angle_beta   90.00
_cell.angle_gamma   90.00
#
_symmetry.space_group_name_H-M   'P 1'
#
loop_
_entity.id
_entity.type
_entity.pdbx_description
1 polymer ?
#
loop_
_entity_poly.entity_id
_entity_poly.type
_entity_poly.pdbx_seq_one_letter_code
_entity_poly.pdbx_strand_id
1 'polypeptide(L)' 'MKKLAILLLPAILLGGCAAELISADADKVVVRAQKKNAAEAQDVAEAECQKRGMHARLTGRPSDDRLVFDCVR' A
#
# COMPACT_ATOMS: atom_id res chain seq x y z
N MET A 1 -20.93 -8.54 -31.31
CA MET A 1 -21.00 -7.47 -30.28
C MET A 1 -20.07 -7.81 -29.13
N LYS A 2 -19.41 -6.80 -28.56
CA LYS A 2 -18.25 -6.82 -27.66
C LYS A 2 -18.33 -7.89 -26.55
N LYS A 3 -17.29 -8.73 -26.45
CA LYS A 3 -16.95 -9.47 -25.22
C LYS A 3 -15.93 -8.63 -24.46
N LEU A 4 -16.30 -8.11 -23.30
CA LEU A 4 -15.34 -7.63 -22.31
C LEU A 4 -15.89 -8.00 -20.93
N ALA A 5 -15.52 -9.22 -20.52
CA ALA A 5 -15.56 -9.64 -19.13
C ALA A 5 -14.52 -8.81 -18.38
N ILE A 6 -14.98 -7.80 -17.62
CA ILE A 6 -14.10 -7.07 -16.70
C ILE A 6 -14.23 -7.76 -15.35
N LEU A 7 -13.15 -8.46 -15.03
CA LEU A 7 -12.85 -9.17 -13.80
C LEU A 7 -13.10 -8.27 -12.58
N LEU A 8 -14.13 -8.57 -11.78
CA LEU A 8 -14.27 -8.06 -10.42
C LEU A 8 -13.23 -8.77 -9.55
N LEU A 9 -12.06 -8.16 -9.35
CA LEU A 9 -11.13 -8.60 -8.32
C LEU A 9 -11.71 -8.24 -6.94
N PRO A 10 -11.82 -9.19 -6.00
CA PRO A 10 -12.27 -8.90 -4.65
C PRO A 10 -11.23 -8.06 -3.93
N ALA A 11 -11.63 -6.88 -3.46
CA ALA A 11 -10.87 -6.09 -2.51
C ALA A 11 -10.88 -6.84 -1.17
N ILE A 12 -9.86 -7.68 -0.97
CA ILE A 12 -9.58 -8.31 0.32
C ILE A 12 -9.10 -7.19 1.25
N LEU A 13 -10.05 -6.52 1.89
CA LEU A 13 -9.82 -5.65 3.04
C LEU A 13 -9.46 -6.56 4.23
N LEU A 14 -8.20 -6.98 4.30
CA LEU A 14 -7.61 -7.49 5.53
C LEU A 14 -7.50 -6.32 6.52
N GLY A 15 -8.62 -6.00 7.15
CA GLY A 15 -8.70 -5.05 8.26
C GLY A 15 -8.01 -5.63 9.49
N GLY A 16 -6.69 -5.45 9.59
CA GLY A 16 -5.92 -5.58 10.82
C GLY A 16 -5.53 -4.19 11.32
N CYS A 17 -5.95 -3.84 12.55
CA CYS A 17 -5.87 -2.52 13.19
C CYS A 17 -4.46 -1.91 13.42
N ALA A 18 -3.43 -2.24 12.64
CA ALA A 18 -2.04 -1.84 12.96
C ALA A 18 -1.43 -0.81 11.99
N ALA A 19 -1.88 -0.79 10.74
CA ALA A 19 -1.39 0.10 9.70
C ALA A 19 -2.55 0.55 8.79
N GLU A 20 -2.65 1.85 8.55
CA GLU A 20 -3.72 2.48 7.79
C GLU A 20 -3.14 3.19 6.56
N LEU A 21 -3.68 2.90 5.38
CA LEU A 21 -3.32 3.63 4.17
C LEU A 21 -3.83 5.07 4.26
N ILE A 22 -2.94 6.05 4.15
CA ILE A 22 -3.28 7.47 4.18
C ILE A 22 -3.40 8.05 2.77
N SER A 23 -2.45 7.72 1.90
CA SER A 23 -2.49 8.12 0.49
C SER A 23 -1.77 7.11 -0.40
N ALA A 24 -2.21 7.01 -1.65
CA ALA A 24 -1.60 6.20 -2.68
C ALA A 24 -1.62 6.96 -4.02
N ASP A 25 -0.51 7.62 -4.33
CA ASP A 25 -0.23 8.28 -5.61
C ASP A 25 0.42 7.29 -6.59
N ALA A 26 0.70 7.71 -7.83
CA ALA A 26 1.18 6.82 -8.89
C ALA A 26 2.48 6.08 -8.54
N ASP A 27 3.40 6.75 -7.86
CA ASP A 27 4.74 6.30 -7.51
C ASP A 27 4.99 6.27 -5.99
N LYS A 28 4.03 6.73 -5.18
CA LYS A 28 4.19 6.88 -3.73
C LYS A 28 2.99 6.37 -2.95
N VAL A 29 3.27 5.78 -1.79
CA VAL A 29 2.27 5.31 -0.83
C VAL A 29 2.66 5.81 0.56
N VAL A 30 1.70 6.40 1.27
CA VAL A 30 1.89 6.85 2.65
C VAL A 30 1.01 5.99 3.55
N VAL A 31 1.63 5.36 4.53
CA VAL A 31 0.95 4.49 5.50
C VAL A 31 1.14 5.07 6.89
N ARG A 32 0.06 5.20 7.64
CA ARG A 32 0.08 5.51 9.06
C ARG A 32 0.29 4.22 9.84
N ALA A 33 1.37 4.13 10.60
CA ALA A 33 1.64 3.03 11.50
C ALA A 33 2.65 3.48 12.56
N GLN A 34 2.53 2.96 13.78
CA GLN A 34 3.56 3.19 14.79
C GLN A 34 4.88 2.53 14.38
N LYS A 35 6.02 3.06 14.86
CA LYS A 35 7.36 2.49 14.60
C LYS A 35 7.47 0.98 14.82
N LYS A 36 6.80 0.45 15.84
CA LYS A 36 6.79 -0.99 16.15
C LYS A 36 6.03 -1.84 15.12
N ASN A 37 5.16 -1.21 14.33
CA ASN A 37 4.33 -1.83 13.30
C ASN A 37 4.85 -1.54 11.88
N ALA A 38 6.16 -1.36 11.72
CA ALA A 38 6.73 -1.01 10.41
C ALA A 38 6.59 -2.15 9.39
N ALA A 39 6.51 -3.40 9.85
CA ALA A 39 6.29 -4.56 8.99
C ALA A 39 4.87 -4.55 8.41
N GLU A 40 3.85 -4.30 9.23
CA GLU A 40 2.46 -4.19 8.79
C GLU A 40 2.29 -3.01 7.82
N ALA A 41 3.01 -1.91 8.04
CA ALA A 41 3.01 -0.80 7.10
C ALA A 41 3.65 -1.15 5.75
N GLN A 42 4.72 -1.95 5.77
CA GLN A 42 5.33 -2.49 4.55
C GLN A 42 4.35 -3.40 3.81
N ASP A 43 3.61 -4.26 4.52
CA ASP A 43 2.60 -5.15 3.90
C ASP A 43 1.45 -4.36 3.24
N VAL A 44 0.97 -3.30 3.90
CA VAL A 44 -0.05 -2.40 3.33
C VAL A 44 0.50 -1.69 2.10
N ALA A 45 1.72 -1.14 2.17
CA ALA A 45 2.34 -0.47 1.04
C ALA A 45 2.60 -1.43 -0.13
N GLU A 46 3.05 -2.66 0.15
CA GLU A 46 3.28 -3.71 -0.84
C GLU A 46 1.96 -4.07 -1.53
N ALA A 47 0.90 -4.31 -0.77
CA ALA A 47 -0.43 -4.60 -1.33
C ALA A 47 -0.93 -3.48 -2.25
N GLU A 48 -0.66 -2.21 -1.94
CA GLU A 48 -1.02 -1.08 -2.80
C GLU A 48 -0.15 -0.98 -4.06
N CYS A 49 1.17 -1.13 -3.94
CA CYS A 49 2.07 -1.10 -5.11
C CYS A 49 1.85 -2.31 -6.04
N GLN A 50 1.53 -3.49 -5.48
CA GLN A 50 1.28 -4.72 -6.24
C GLN A 50 0.05 -4.64 -7.14
N LYS A 51 -0.95 -3.81 -6.82
CA LYS A 51 -2.09 -3.52 -7.73
C LYS A 51 -1.63 -2.99 -9.09
N ARG A 52 -0.39 -2.50 -9.18
CA ARG A 52 0.23 -1.95 -10.38
C ARG A 52 1.43 -2.77 -10.88
N GLY A 53 1.69 -3.94 -10.27
CA GLY A 53 2.85 -4.77 -10.57
C GLY A 53 4.18 -4.16 -10.11
N MET A 54 4.15 -3.44 -8.99
CA MET A 54 5.31 -2.80 -8.38
C MET A 54 5.49 -3.27 -6.93
N HIS A 55 6.70 -3.10 -6.40
CA HIS A 55 7.07 -3.36 -5.03
C HIS A 55 7.17 -2.06 -4.22
N ALA A 56 6.85 -2.12 -2.93
CA ALA A 56 6.99 -0.98 -2.03
C ALA A 56 8.41 -0.91 -1.46
N ARG A 57 9.04 0.25 -1.59
CA ARG A 57 10.34 0.54 -0.97
C ARG A 57 10.19 1.69 0.01
N LEU A 58 10.50 1.47 1.29
CA LEU A 58 10.49 2.55 2.29
C LEU A 58 11.51 3.64 1.91
N THR A 59 11.05 4.87 1.75
CA THR A 59 11.86 6.04 1.37
C THR A 59 11.90 7.13 2.42
N GLY A 60 10.95 7.15 3.36
CA GLY A 60 10.97 8.14 4.44
C GLY A 60 10.06 7.82 5.62
N ARG A 61 10.31 8.55 6.71
CA ARG A 61 9.49 8.55 7.92
C ARG A 61 9.32 10.01 8.39
N PRO A 62 8.34 10.74 7.86
CA PRO A 62 8.14 12.16 8.20
C PRO A 62 7.67 12.36 9.65
N SER A 63 7.08 11.35 10.28
CA SER A 63 6.68 11.34 11.69
C SER A 63 6.74 9.94 12.28
N ASP A 64 6.68 9.81 13.62
CA ASP A 64 6.73 8.52 14.33
C ASP A 64 5.57 7.56 13.97
N ASP A 65 4.49 8.12 13.44
CA ASP A 65 3.28 7.41 13.02
C ASP A 65 3.10 7.34 11.50
N ARG A 66 4.05 7.81 10.68
CA ARG A 66 3.90 7.82 9.21
C ARG A 66 5.14 7.30 8.50
N LEU A 67 4.90 6.45 7.51
CA LEU A 67 5.91 5.84 6.66
C LEU A 67 5.57 6.15 5.20
N VAL A 68 6.59 6.53 4.44
CA VAL A 68 6.48 6.84 3.01
C VAL A 68 7.23 5.78 2.24
N PHE A 69 6.56 5.20 1.27
CA PHE A 69 7.07 4.17 0.39
C PHE A 69 7.00 4.66 -1.05
N ASP A 70 8.04 4.38 -1.83
CA ASP A 70 7.99 4.52 -3.28
C ASP A 70 7.61 3.17 -3.90
N CYS A 71 6.74 3.19 -4.90
CA CYS A 71 6.44 2.02 -5.71
C CYS A 71 7.48 1.89 -6.82
N VAL A 72 8.28 0.82 -6.78
CA VAL A 72 9.38 0.56 -7.72
C VAL A 72 9.19 -0.80 -8.41
N ARG A 73 9.77 -1.00 -9.60
CA ARG A 73 9.75 -2.31 -10.28
C ARG A 73 10.93 -3.18 -9.87
#